data_AF-F2IK88-F1
#
_entry.id   AF-F2IK88-F1
#
_cell.length_a   1.000
_cell.length_b   1.000
_cell.length_c   1.000
_cell.angle_alpha   90.00
_cell.angle_beta   90.00
_cell.angle_gamma   90.00
#
_symmetry.space_group_name_H-M   'P 1'
#
loop_
_entity.id
_entity.type
_entity.pdbx_description
1 polymer ?
#
loop_
_entity_poly.entity_id
_entity_poly.type
_entity_poly.pdbx_seq_one_letter_code
_entity_poly.pdbx_strand_id
1 'polypeptide(L)' 'MSKMKAQLENLLTRNPEQKHAVIVTCSSKPNFGQIELHRLMDTIFSGELTGKEIRAIASLDEVLSIELDQTIEL' A
#
# COMPACT_ATOMS: atom_id res chain seq x y z
N MET A 1 11.96 9.71 -13.30
CA MET A 1 11.13 9.29 -12.15
C MET A 1 9.67 9.23 -12.61
N SER A 2 8.97 8.13 -12.36
CA SER A 2 7.53 8.02 -12.68
C SER A 2 6.73 8.98 -11.80
N LYS A 3 5.79 9.75 -12.38
CA LYS A 3 4.91 10.69 -11.66
C LYS A 3 4.16 10.03 -10.50
N MET A 4 3.90 8.73 -10.61
CA MET A 4 3.15 7.94 -9.63
C MET A 4 3.89 7.77 -8.30
N LYS A 5 5.23 7.62 -8.33
CA LYS A 5 6.05 7.48 -7.11
C LYS A 5 6.05 8.77 -6.28
N ALA A 6 6.11 9.91 -6.96
CA ALA A 6 6.13 11.23 -6.30
C ALA A 6 4.79 11.56 -5.61
N GLN A 7 3.66 11.07 -6.15
CA GLN A 7 2.35 11.29 -5.53
C GLN A 7 2.20 10.52 -4.22
N LEU A 8 2.60 9.25 -4.21
CA LEU A 8 2.58 8.44 -3.00
C LEU A 8 3.51 9.05 -1.94
N GLU A 9 4.78 9.32 -2.27
CA GLU A 9 5.73 9.91 -1.31
C GLU A 9 5.26 11.24 -0.72
N ASN A 10 4.60 12.10 -1.51
CA ASN A 10 4.06 13.39 -1.04
C ASN A 10 2.83 13.22 -0.12
N LEU A 11 1.96 12.22 -0.41
CA LEU A 11 0.85 11.84 0.48
C LEU A 11 1.38 11.29 1.81
N LEU A 12 2.36 10.38 1.76
CA LEU A 12 2.98 9.77 2.94
C LEU A 12 3.66 10.79 3.85
N THR A 13 4.20 11.88 3.29
CA THR A 13 4.96 12.89 4.03
C THR A 13 4.11 14.00 4.62
N ARG A 14 2.99 14.38 3.97
CA ARG A 14 2.11 15.45 4.46
C ARG A 14 1.20 15.03 5.60
N ASN A 15 0.61 13.83 5.52
CA ASN A 15 -0.32 13.31 6.52
C ASN A 15 -0.02 11.84 6.86
N PRO A 16 1.06 11.55 7.61
CA PRO A 16 1.52 10.17 7.84
C PRO A 16 0.54 9.29 8.61
N GLU A 17 -0.40 9.88 9.35
CA GLU A 17 -1.44 9.17 10.13
C GLU A 17 -2.76 9.00 9.36
N GLN A 18 -2.93 9.67 8.21
CA GLN A 18 -4.13 9.52 7.40
C GLN A 18 -4.10 8.16 6.71
N LYS A 19 -5.22 7.43 6.82
CA LYS A 19 -5.39 6.16 6.12
C LYS A 19 -5.74 6.39 4.64
N HIS A 20 -5.16 5.56 3.79
CA HIS A 20 -5.38 5.55 2.35
C HIS A 20 -5.73 4.13 1.92
N ALA A 21 -6.74 4.01 1.07
CA ALA A 21 -7.05 2.75 0.40
C ALA A 21 -5.88 2.39 -0.55
N VAL A 22 -5.36 1.17 -0.42
CA VAL A 22 -4.23 0.68 -1.20
C VAL A 22 -4.49 -0.72 -1.72
N ILE A 23 -3.85 -1.03 -2.84
CA ILE A 23 -3.67 -2.37 -3.39
C ILE A 23 -2.19 -2.72 -3.28
N VAL A 24 -1.90 -3.89 -2.72
CA VAL A 24 -0.54 -4.40 -2.49
C VAL A 24 -0.37 -5.69 -3.29
N THR A 25 0.62 -5.71 -4.17
CA THR A 25 1.00 -6.90 -4.95
C THR A 25 2.27 -7.49 -4.39
N CYS A 26 2.27 -8.80 -4.14
CA CYS A 26 3.41 -9.53 -3.59
C CYS A 26 3.90 -10.62 -4.57
N SER A 27 5.15 -11.08 -4.41
CA SER A 27 5.72 -12.20 -5.16
C SER A 27 5.30 -13.56 -4.59
N SER A 28 4.96 -13.59 -3.31
CA SER A 28 4.59 -14.76 -2.52
C SER A 28 3.58 -14.36 -1.45
N LYS A 29 3.13 -15.31 -0.63
CA LYS A 29 2.25 -15.00 0.51
C LYS A 29 3.05 -14.24 1.58
N PRO A 30 2.80 -12.93 1.79
CA PRO A 30 3.57 -12.11 2.72
C PRO A 30 3.07 -12.30 4.16
N ASN A 31 3.89 -11.90 5.13
CA ASN A 31 3.46 -11.73 6.53
C ASN A 31 3.47 -10.24 6.89
N PHE A 32 2.30 -9.62 6.90
CA PHE A 32 2.14 -8.19 7.22
C PHE A 32 2.14 -7.90 8.74
N GLY A 33 2.39 -8.90 9.59
CA GLY A 33 2.43 -8.73 11.04
C GLY A 33 1.06 -8.37 11.61
N GLN A 34 0.94 -7.17 12.19
CA GLN A 34 -0.29 -6.65 12.77
C GLN A 34 -1.17 -5.88 11.78
N ILE A 35 -0.69 -5.67 10.55
CA ILE A 35 -1.41 -4.91 9.53
C ILE A 35 -2.47 -5.81 8.89
N GLU A 36 -3.73 -5.43 9.02
CA GLU A 36 -4.86 -6.14 8.43
C GLU A 36 -5.05 -5.71 6.97
N LEU A 37 -4.84 -6.65 6.05
CA LEU A 37 -5.15 -6.51 4.64
C LEU A 37 -6.07 -7.66 4.19
N HIS A 38 -7.07 -7.31 3.39
CA HIS A 38 -7.98 -8.27 2.79
C HIS A 38 -7.34 -8.86 1.53
N ARG A 39 -7.35 -10.19 1.41
CA ARG A 39 -6.85 -10.86 0.21
C ARG A 39 -7.88 -10.72 -0.91
N LEU A 40 -7.49 -10.10 -2.01
CA LEU A 40 -8.29 -10.01 -3.24
C LEU A 40 -8.06 -11.23 -4.14
N MET A 41 -6.79 -11.59 -4.36
CA MET A 41 -6.36 -12.75 -5.16
C MET A 41 -5.10 -13.36 -4.54
N ASP A 42 -4.45 -14.33 -5.21
CA ASP A 42 -3.33 -15.09 -4.64
C ASP A 42 -2.29 -14.25 -3.91
N THR A 43 -1.68 -13.30 -4.62
CA THR A 43 -0.65 -12.42 -4.07
C THR A 43 -1.07 -10.94 -4.09
N ILE A 44 -2.37 -10.68 -4.22
CA ILE A 44 -2.93 -9.32 -4.29
C ILE A 44 -3.82 -9.09 -3.07
N PHE A 45 -3.53 -8.01 -2.35
CA PHE A 45 -4.20 -7.62 -1.12
C PHE A 45 -4.69 -6.18 -1.20
N SER A 46 -5.74 -5.84 -0.48
CA SER A 46 -6.21 -4.47 -0.33
C SER A 46 -6.54 -4.12 1.11
N GLY A 47 -6.52 -2.84 1.43
CA GLY A 47 -6.92 -2.35 2.73
C GLY A 47 -6.62 -0.87 2.90
N GLU A 48 -6.84 -0.36 4.10
CA GLU A 48 -6.62 1.04 4.44
C GLU A 48 -5.39 1.20 5.34
N LEU A 49 -4.34 1.80 4.80
CA LEU A 49 -3.07 1.95 5.48
C LEU A 49 -2.69 3.41 5.66
N THR A 50 -2.12 3.71 6.83
CA THR A 50 -1.44 4.97 7.10
C THR A 50 -0.13 5.08 6.32
N GLY A 51 0.40 6.29 6.22
CA GLY A 51 1.68 6.48 5.56
C GLY A 51 2.88 5.86 6.28
N LYS A 52 2.74 5.52 7.57
CA LYS A 52 3.72 4.72 8.32
C LYS A 52 3.62 3.24 7.96
N GLU A 53 2.41 2.70 7.90
CA GLU A 53 2.15 1.30 7.55
C GLU A 53 2.57 1.01 6.10
N ILE A 54 2.24 1.89 5.15
CA ILE A 54 2.69 1.78 3.75
C ILE A 54 4.21 1.68 3.66
N ARG A 55 4.95 2.47 4.44
CA ARG A 55 6.41 2.40 4.48
C ARG A 55 6.92 1.10 5.10
N ALA A 56 6.28 0.62 6.15
CA ALA A 56 6.63 -0.64 6.78
C ALA A 56 6.44 -1.81 5.79
N ILE A 57 5.29 -1.90 5.12
CA ILE A 57 5.06 -2.98 4.14
C ILE A 57 5.94 -2.84 2.89
N ALA A 58 6.24 -1.62 2.44
CA ALA A 58 7.12 -1.39 1.29
C ALA A 58 8.56 -1.85 1.52
N SER A 59 8.96 -2.05 2.79
CA SER A 59 10.27 -2.60 3.15
C SER A 59 10.35 -4.12 3.19
N LEU A 60 9.23 -4.81 2.96
CA LEU A 60 9.18 -6.26 2.89
C LEU A 60 9.65 -6.73 1.50
N ASP A 61 10.56 -7.71 1.46
CA ASP A 61 11.14 -8.23 0.23
C ASP A 61 10.10 -8.86 -0.71
N GLU A 62 8.99 -9.36 -0.16
CA GLU A 62 7.91 -9.97 -0.91
C GLU A 62 7.02 -8.95 -1.62
N VAL A 63 7.06 -7.66 -1.25
CA VAL A 63 6.19 -6.63 -1.82
C VAL A 63 6.78 -6.11 -3.14
N LEU A 64 6.02 -6.32 -4.22
CA LEU A 64 6.40 -5.91 -5.58
C LEU A 64 5.89 -4.52 -5.93
N SER A 65 4.65 -4.21 -5.55
CA SER A 65 4.05 -2.90 -5.79
C SER A 65 3.02 -2.53 -4.72
N ILE A 66 2.88 -1.22 -4.50
CA ILE A 66 1.81 -0.63 -3.71
C ILE A 66 1.21 0.49 -4.54
N GLU A 67 -0.09 0.41 -4.76
CA GLU A 67 -0.86 1.35 -5.55
C GLU A 67 -1.96 1.95 -4.67
N LEU A 68 -2.25 3.24 -4.85
CA LEU A 68 -3.43 3.82 -4.22
C LEU A 68 -4.65 3.30 -4.96
N ASP A 69 -5.60 2.77 -4.20
CA ASP A 69 -6.90 2.43 -4.75
C ASP A 69 -7.65 3.75 -4.99
N GLN A 70 -7.46 4.30 -6.18
CA GLN A 70 -8.19 5.46 -6.67
C GLN A 70 -9.49 5.03 -7.31
N THR A 71 -10.25 4.13 -6.69
CA THR A 71 -11.66 3.99 -7.05
C THR A 71 -12.32 5.35 -6.81
N ILE A 72 -12.32 6.18 -7.86
CA ILE A 72 -13.00 7.46 -7.90
C ILE A 72 -14.47 7.08 -7.89
N GLU A 73 -15.14 7.29 -6.75
CA GLU A 73 -16.58 7.50 -6.79
C GLU A 73 -16.79 8.83 -7.54
N LEU A 74 -17.23 8.72 -8.80
CA LEU A 74 -17.69 9.83 -9.64
C LEU A 74 -19.04 10.34 -9.15
#